data_AF-A0A7L3FR06-F1
#
_entry.id   AF-A0A7L3FR06-F1
#
_cell.length_a   1.000
_cell.length_b   1.000
_cell.length_c   1.000
_cell.angle_alpha   90.00
_cell.angle_beta   90.00
_cell.angle_gamma   90.00
#
_symmetry.space_group_name_H-M   'P 1'
#
loop_
_entity.id
_entity.type
_entity.pdbx_description
1 polymer ?
#
loop_
_entity_poly.entity_id
_entity_poly.type
_entity_poly.pdbx_seq_one_letter_code
_entity_poly.pdbx_strand_id
1 'polypeptide(L)'
;ITLLIFRDLPDNPAVEWDTQLLAAFVLKHIETNNINLVVTFDAGGVSGHANHISLHAALRYNCCSEIFILLLSLGCRVLVLESVNLFRKYMSVLDVPISCLLPRDALFILTEEETEQAQRAMRCHRSQLLWFRHVYVLFSRYMVINSLRLL
;
A
#
# COMPACT_ATOMS: atom_id res chain seq x y z
N ILE A 1 -0.32 16.74 -1.83
CA ILE A 1 0.52 15.58 -1.47
C ILE A 1 1.60 16.09 -0.52
N THR A 2 1.73 15.48 0.66
CA THR A 2 2.80 15.79 1.62
C THR A 2 3.84 14.68 1.55
N LEU A 3 5.12 15.03 1.41
CA LEU A 3 6.23 14.07 1.41
C LEU A 3 6.98 14.19 2.73
N LEU A 4 7.09 13.08 3.46
CA LEU A 4 7.85 12.99 4.71
C LEU A 4 9.13 12.20 4.44
N ILE A 5 10.28 12.79 4.74
CA ILE A 5 11.59 12.17 4.52
C ILE A 5 12.27 12.00 5.88
N PHE A 6 12.52 10.76 6.26
CA PHE A 6 13.24 10.41 7.49
C PHE A 6 14.57 9.79 7.13
N ARG A 7 15.66 10.24 7.78
CA ARG A 7 17.00 9.70 7.52
C ARG A 7 17.11 8.23 7.94
N ASP A 8 16.38 7.86 8.98
CA ASP A 8 16.40 6.52 9.57
C ASP A 8 15.50 5.51 8.81
N LEU A 9 14.75 5.99 7.80
CA LEU A 9 13.83 5.18 6.99
C LEU A 9 14.17 5.30 5.49
N PRO A 10 15.27 4.69 5.02
CA PRO A 10 15.71 4.82 3.63
C PRO A 10 14.75 4.10 2.66
N ASP A 11 14.56 4.69 1.47
CA ASP A 11 13.78 4.08 0.38
C ASP A 11 14.62 3.00 -0.33
N ASN A 12 14.55 1.77 0.18
CA ASN A 12 15.22 0.60 -0.37
C ASN A 12 14.35 -0.65 -0.12
N PRO A 13 13.93 -1.38 -1.17
CA PRO A 13 13.03 -2.53 -1.02
C PRO A 13 13.62 -3.70 -0.24
N ALA A 14 14.93 -3.71 0.02
CA ALA A 14 15.63 -4.76 0.77
C ALA A 14 15.96 -4.37 2.23
N VAL A 15 15.67 -3.14 2.65
CA VAL A 15 15.97 -2.67 4.02
C VAL A 15 14.71 -2.79 4.86
N GLU A 16 14.83 -3.33 6.07
CA GLU A 16 13.74 -3.31 7.04
C GLU A 16 13.77 -2.00 7.81
N TRP A 17 12.60 -1.39 8.00
CA TRP A 17 12.42 -0.22 8.84
C TRP A 17 12.14 -0.61 10.28
N ASP A 18 12.65 0.20 11.23
CA ASP A 18 12.28 0.10 12.63
C ASP A 18 10.79 0.36 12.80
N THR A 19 10.05 -0.68 13.20
CA THR A 19 8.59 -0.64 13.30
C THR A 19 8.09 0.23 14.44
N GLN A 20 8.85 0.38 15.53
CA GLN A 20 8.47 1.22 16.66
C GLN A 20 8.62 2.70 16.29
N LEU A 21 9.77 3.05 15.68
CA LEU A 21 10.02 4.39 15.20
C LEU A 21 9.02 4.80 14.12
N LEU A 22 8.77 3.89 13.17
CA LEU A 22 7.79 4.09 12.10
C LEU A 22 6.38 4.31 12.64
N ALA A 23 5.94 3.50 13.60
CA ALA A 23 4.64 3.65 14.23
C ALA A 23 4.52 4.99 14.95
N ALA A 24 5.55 5.41 15.69
CA ALA A 24 5.56 6.72 16.36
C ALA A 24 5.42 7.89 15.36
N PHE A 25 6.11 7.83 14.22
CA PHE A 25 5.98 8.86 13.18
C PHE A 25 4.60 8.87 12.53
N VAL A 26 4.06 7.69 12.18
CA VAL A 26 2.74 7.58 11.56
C VAL A 26 1.66 8.07 12.51
N LEU A 27 1.71 7.67 13.78
CA LEU A 27 0.76 8.08 14.81
C LEU A 27 0.76 9.59 15.02
N LYS A 28 1.94 10.18 15.21
CA LYS A 28 2.09 11.63 15.33
C LYS A 28 1.49 12.36 14.13
N HIS A 29 1.69 11.82 12.93
CA HIS A 29 1.14 12.41 11.70
C HIS A 29 -0.39 12.30 11.64
N ILE A 30 -0.96 11.16 12.04
CA ILE A 30 -2.40 10.92 12.10
C ILE A 30 -3.07 11.89 13.07
N GLU A 31 -2.53 12.02 14.28
CA GLU A 31 -3.05 12.92 15.31
C GLU A 31 -2.97 14.39 14.88
N THR A 32 -1.81 14.83 14.40
CA THR A 32 -1.59 16.23 14.00
C THR A 32 -2.53 16.67 12.88
N ASN A 33 -2.92 15.75 11.99
CA ASN A 33 -3.73 16.05 10.82
C ASN A 33 -5.17 15.53 10.92
N ASN A 34 -5.59 14.97 12.06
CA ASN A 34 -6.91 14.36 12.26
C ASN A 34 -7.28 13.34 11.17
N ILE A 35 -6.34 12.45 10.81
CA ILE A 35 -6.54 11.45 9.75
C ILE A 35 -7.45 10.33 10.27
N ASN A 36 -8.55 10.05 9.56
CA ASN A 36 -9.51 9.01 9.91
C ASN A 36 -9.42 7.74 9.03
N LEU A 37 -8.59 7.76 7.99
CA LEU A 37 -8.38 6.64 7.08
C LEU A 37 -6.92 6.57 6.65
N VAL A 38 -6.29 5.42 6.88
CA VAL A 38 -4.96 5.08 6.39
C VAL A 38 -5.10 3.97 5.37
N VAL A 39 -4.47 4.12 4.21
CA VAL A 39 -4.33 3.07 3.20
C VAL A 39 -2.86 2.67 3.13
N THR A 40 -2.57 1.38 3.29
CA THR A 40 -1.20 0.84 3.40
C THR A 40 -1.07 -0.51 2.69
N PHE A 41 0.10 -1.14 2.77
CA PHE A 41 0.37 -2.46 2.21
C PHE A 41 -0.01 -3.58 3.18
N ASP A 42 -0.29 -4.76 2.65
CA ASP A 42 -0.51 -5.95 3.45
C ASP A 42 0.81 -6.60 3.92
N ALA A 43 0.71 -7.71 4.66
CA ALA A 43 1.84 -8.46 5.19
C ALA A 43 2.80 -8.99 4.11
N GLY A 44 2.34 -9.15 2.87
CA GLY A 44 3.15 -9.58 1.75
C GLY A 44 3.92 -8.43 1.07
N GLY A 45 3.64 -7.18 1.46
CA GLY A 45 4.28 -6.00 0.88
C GLY A 45 4.08 -5.86 -0.63
N VAL A 46 3.00 -6.44 -1.18
CA VAL A 46 2.65 -6.56 -2.61
C VAL A 46 3.62 -7.41 -3.43
N SER A 47 4.91 -7.11 -3.36
CA SER A 47 6.00 -7.79 -4.07
C SER A 47 7.15 -8.16 -3.13
N GLY A 48 6.90 -8.25 -1.83
CA GLY A 48 7.90 -8.65 -0.84
C GLY A 48 8.92 -7.56 -0.48
N HIS A 49 8.60 -6.27 -0.69
CA HIS A 49 9.50 -5.20 -0.28
C HIS A 49 9.51 -5.05 1.24
N ALA A 50 10.71 -5.10 1.83
CA ALA A 50 10.92 -4.99 3.27
C ALA A 50 10.30 -3.71 3.87
N ASN A 51 10.49 -2.54 3.23
CA ASN A 51 9.84 -1.28 3.64
C ASN A 51 8.31 -1.39 3.76
N HIS A 52 7.65 -2.08 2.82
CA HIS A 52 6.20 -2.25 2.82
C HIS A 52 5.77 -3.21 3.95
N ILE A 53 6.53 -4.28 4.14
CA ILE A 53 6.29 -5.27 5.20
C ILE A 53 6.48 -4.62 6.57
N SER A 54 7.55 -3.82 6.77
CA SER A 54 7.76 -3.05 7.99
C SER A 54 6.64 -2.06 8.27
N LEU A 55 6.09 -1.41 7.23
CA LEU A 55 4.94 -0.51 7.38
C LEU A 55 3.67 -1.25 7.81
N HIS A 56 3.39 -2.39 7.19
CA HIS A 56 2.30 -3.27 7.62
C HIS A 56 2.50 -3.74 9.07
N ALA A 57 3.71 -4.21 9.37
CA ALA A 57 4.09 -4.69 10.68
C ALA A 57 3.92 -3.58 11.72
N ALA A 58 4.40 -2.36 11.50
CA ALA A 58 4.27 -1.24 12.42
C ALA A 58 2.81 -0.88 12.75
N LEU A 59 1.91 -0.95 11.76
CA LEU A 59 0.48 -0.69 11.96
C LEU A 59 -0.27 -1.87 12.59
N ARG A 60 0.28 -3.09 12.46
CA ARG A 60 -0.28 -4.31 13.04
C ARG A 60 0.37 -4.67 14.38
N TYR A 61 1.54 -4.13 14.72
CA TYR A 61 2.41 -4.68 15.77
C TYR A 61 1.72 -4.58 17.13
N ASN A 62 1.29 -5.76 17.56
CA ASN A 62 0.48 -6.11 18.71
C ASN A 62 -0.87 -5.37 18.79
N CYS A 63 -1.96 -6.10 18.61
CA CYS A 63 -3.31 -5.73 19.05
C CYS A 63 -3.40 -5.40 20.56
N CYS A 64 -2.29 -5.54 21.31
CA CYS A 64 -2.11 -5.13 22.70
C CYS A 64 -1.14 -3.94 22.89
N SER A 65 -0.67 -3.30 21.81
CA SER A 65 0.15 -2.09 21.86
C SER A 65 -0.72 -0.84 21.93
N GLU A 66 -0.21 0.19 22.60
CA GLU A 66 -0.83 1.52 22.70
C GLU A 66 -1.22 2.07 21.33
N ILE A 67 -0.46 1.80 20.26
CA ILE A 67 -0.69 2.35 18.92
C ILE A 67 -2.00 1.87 18.30
N PHE A 68 -2.27 0.56 18.31
CA PHE A 68 -3.51 0.03 17.71
C PHE A 68 -4.74 0.48 18.51
N ILE A 69 -4.62 0.49 19.84
CA ILE A 69 -5.65 1.04 20.73
C ILE A 69 -5.86 2.53 20.47
N LEU A 70 -4.79 3.29 20.22
CA LEU A 70 -4.87 4.71 19.94
C LEU A 70 -5.51 4.99 18.58
N LEU A 71 -5.13 4.25 17.53
CA LEU A 71 -5.79 4.30 16.22
C LEU A 71 -7.29 4.03 16.35
N LEU A 72 -7.68 3.03 17.15
CA LEU A 72 -9.07 2.72 17.43
C LEU A 72 -9.77 3.85 18.21
N SER A 73 -9.12 4.42 19.22
CA SER A 73 -9.66 5.55 20.01
C SER A 73 -9.83 6.83 19.19
N LEU A 74 -8.98 7.04 18.19
CA LEU A 74 -9.06 8.13 17.22
C LEU A 74 -10.12 7.86 16.13
N GLY A 75 -10.72 6.67 16.11
CA GLY A 75 -11.66 6.25 15.07
C GLY A 75 -11.00 6.08 13.69
N CYS A 76 -9.68 5.88 13.65
CA CYS A 76 -8.91 5.76 12.42
C CYS A 76 -9.04 4.35 11.85
N ARG A 77 -9.53 4.23 10.61
CA ARG A 77 -9.59 2.94 9.89
C ARG A 77 -8.31 2.71 9.11
N VAL A 78 -7.80 1.49 9.13
CA VAL A 78 -6.62 1.10 8.34
C VAL A 78 -7.03 0.07 7.29
N LEU A 79 -6.87 0.42 6.01
CA LEU A 79 -7.08 -0.46 4.87
C LEU A 79 -5.74 -0.91 4.30
N VAL A 80 -5.58 -2.21 4.06
CA VAL A 80 -4.40 -2.81 3.43
C VAL A 80 -4.68 -3.25 2.01
N LEU A 81 -3.73 -2.99 1.11
CA LEU A 81 -3.74 -3.49 -0.26
C LEU A 81 -3.41 -4.98 -0.30
N GLU A 82 -4.37 -5.78 -0.75
CA GLU A 82 -4.26 -7.24 -0.81
C GLU A 82 -3.23 -7.69 -1.86
N SER A 83 -2.24 -8.47 -1.43
CA SER A 83 -1.31 -9.18 -2.29
C SER A 83 -1.99 -10.36 -2.99
N VAL A 84 -1.92 -10.38 -4.31
CA VAL A 84 -2.32 -11.55 -5.13
C VAL A 84 -1.12 -12.33 -5.65
N ASN A 85 -1.37 -13.59 -6.04
CA ASN A 85 -0.37 -14.43 -6.71
C ASN A 85 0.10 -13.82 -8.05
N LEU A 86 1.24 -14.30 -8.57
CA LEU A 86 1.85 -13.77 -9.79
C LEU A 86 0.92 -13.83 -11.01
N PHE A 87 0.09 -14.88 -11.13
CA PHE A 87 -0.84 -15.00 -12.24
C PHE A 87 -1.84 -13.86 -12.23
N ARG A 88 -2.61 -13.71 -11.15
CA ARG A 88 -3.58 -12.62 -10.98
C ARG A 88 -2.92 -11.25 -10.99
N LYS A 89 -1.69 -11.14 -10.51
CA LYS A 89 -0.91 -9.90 -10.53
C LYS A 89 -0.77 -9.37 -11.96
N TYR A 90 -0.59 -10.22 -12.96
CA TYR A 90 -0.36 -9.82 -14.36
C TYR A 90 -1.55 -10.06 -15.31
N MET A 91 -2.76 -10.26 -14.77
CA MET A 91 -3.99 -10.43 -15.57
C MET A 91 -4.60 -9.09 -16.01
N SER A 92 -4.09 -7.95 -15.56
CA SER A 92 -4.66 -6.62 -15.85
C SER A 92 -6.18 -6.58 -15.59
N VAL A 93 -6.95 -5.94 -16.48
CA VAL A 93 -8.42 -5.83 -16.45
C VAL A 93 -9.14 -7.18 -16.44
N LEU A 94 -8.51 -8.26 -16.89
CA LEU A 94 -9.13 -9.59 -16.93
C LEU A 94 -9.36 -10.17 -15.53
N ASP A 95 -8.73 -9.61 -14.49
CA ASP A 95 -8.96 -10.01 -13.10
C ASP A 95 -10.20 -9.34 -12.46
N VAL A 96 -10.93 -8.47 -13.19
CA VAL A 96 -12.16 -7.83 -12.67
C VAL A 96 -13.20 -8.87 -12.23
N PRO A 97 -13.59 -9.88 -13.04
CA PRO A 97 -14.62 -10.84 -12.63
C PRO A 97 -14.20 -11.60 -11.37
N ILE A 98 -12.94 -12.03 -11.30
CA ILE A 98 -12.41 -12.77 -10.14
C ILE A 98 -12.41 -11.88 -8.89
N SER A 99 -11.96 -10.63 -9.02
CA SER A 99 -11.96 -9.65 -7.93
C SER A 99 -13.36 -9.29 -7.47
N CYS A 100 -14.34 -9.31 -8.37
CA CYS A 100 -15.75 -9.07 -8.06
C CYS A 100 -16.41 -10.25 -7.31
N LEU A 101 -15.85 -11.46 -7.39
CA LEU A 101 -16.40 -12.66 -6.76
C LEU A 101 -15.77 -12.97 -5.38
N LEU A 102 -14.52 -12.56 -5.15
CA LEU A 102 -13.80 -12.86 -3.91
C LEU A 102 -14.16 -11.91 -2.76
N PRO A 103 -14.24 -12.34 -1.49
CA PRO A 103 -14.52 -11.44 -0.36
C PRO A 103 -13.47 -10.33 -0.21
N ARG A 104 -13.92 -9.09 0.05
CA ARG A 104 -13.10 -7.89 0.28
C ARG A 104 -13.91 -6.81 1.00
N ASP A 105 -13.23 -5.88 1.65
CA ASP A 105 -13.89 -4.74 2.32
C ASP A 105 -14.09 -3.55 1.38
N ALA A 106 -13.12 -3.30 0.49
CA ALA A 106 -13.26 -2.30 -0.56
C ALA A 106 -12.60 -2.77 -1.87
N LEU A 107 -13.19 -2.39 -3.00
CA LEU A 107 -12.68 -2.67 -4.33
C LEU A 107 -12.69 -1.38 -5.15
N PHE A 108 -11.51 -0.96 -5.58
CA PHE A 108 -11.33 0.18 -6.47
C PHE A 108 -10.99 -0.33 -7.87
N ILE A 109 -11.85 -0.01 -8.83
CA ILE A 109 -11.62 -0.25 -10.25
C ILE A 109 -11.48 1.12 -10.91
N LEU A 110 -10.26 1.45 -11.33
CA LEU A 110 -9.95 2.71 -11.98
C LEU A 110 -10.54 2.74 -13.39
N THR A 111 -10.97 3.92 -13.79
CA THR A 111 -11.31 4.23 -15.18
C THR A 111 -10.07 4.23 -16.06
N GLU A 112 -10.28 4.28 -17.37
CA GLU A 112 -9.18 4.40 -18.34
C GLU A 112 -8.36 5.68 -18.11
N GLU A 113 -9.02 6.82 -17.86
CA GLU A 113 -8.35 8.09 -17.59
C GLU A 113 -7.49 8.04 -16.32
N GLU A 114 -8.00 7.47 -15.22
CA GLU A 114 -7.25 7.30 -13.97
C GLU A 114 -6.08 6.33 -14.15
N THR A 115 -6.29 5.25 -14.92
CA THR A 115 -5.24 4.29 -15.25
C THR A 115 -4.13 4.99 -16.04
N GLU A 116 -4.47 5.75 -17.07
CA GLU A 116 -3.50 6.53 -17.84
C GLU A 116 -2.75 7.52 -16.96
N GLN A 117 -3.44 8.21 -16.06
CA GLN A 117 -2.82 9.13 -15.11
C GLN A 117 -1.81 8.42 -14.22
N ALA A 118 -2.17 7.24 -13.67
CA ALA A 118 -1.26 6.43 -12.87
C ALA A 118 -0.04 5.97 -13.68
N GLN A 119 -0.23 5.55 -14.94
CA GLN A 119 0.87 5.17 -15.83
C GLN A 119 1.77 6.37 -16.17
N ARG A 120 1.21 7.57 -16.39
CA ARG A 120 1.97 8.80 -16.63
C ARG A 120 2.81 9.16 -15.40
N ALA A 121 2.25 9.06 -14.20
CA ALA A 121 2.96 9.28 -12.95
C ALA A 121 4.15 8.31 -12.81
N MET A 122 3.95 7.01 -13.06
CA MET A 122 5.03 6.01 -13.06
C MET A 122 6.16 6.36 -14.04
N ARG A 123 5.83 6.86 -15.23
CA ARG A 123 6.82 7.27 -16.25
C ARG A 123 7.65 8.50 -15.87
N CYS A 124 7.24 9.28 -14.88
CA CYS A 124 8.05 10.38 -14.35
C CYS A 124 9.27 9.86 -13.56
N HIS A 125 9.24 8.63 -13.04
CA HIS A 125 10.31 8.03 -12.24
C HIS A 125 11.36 7.33 -13.13
N ARG A 126 11.98 8.08 -14.05
CA ARG A 126 12.86 7.51 -15.10
C ARG A 126 13.97 6.59 -14.57
N SER A 127 14.61 6.95 -13.47
CA SER A 127 15.70 6.16 -12.87
C SER A 127 15.23 4.83 -12.26
N GLN A 128 13.95 4.71 -11.92
CA GLN A 128 13.37 3.50 -11.31
C GLN A 128 12.60 2.63 -12.32
N LEU A 129 12.39 3.12 -13.55
CA LEU A 129 11.61 2.45 -14.59
C LEU A 129 12.45 1.43 -15.38
N LEU A 130 12.97 0.42 -14.67
CA LEU A 130 13.69 -0.71 -15.26
C LEU A 130 12.76 -1.55 -16.15
N TRP A 131 13.31 -2.40 -17.04
CA TRP A 131 12.54 -3.16 -18.03
C TRP A 131 11.32 -3.91 -17.45
N PHE A 132 11.46 -4.53 -16.27
CA PHE A 132 10.36 -5.26 -15.62
C PHE A 132 9.25 -4.35 -15.11
N ARG A 133 9.55 -3.07 -14.82
CA ARG A 133 8.53 -2.08 -14.48
C ARG A 133 7.64 -1.75 -15.66
N HIS A 134 8.15 -1.79 -16.90
CA HIS A 134 7.30 -1.62 -18.07
C HIS A 134 6.26 -2.74 -18.18
N VAL A 135 6.67 -3.99 -17.93
CA VAL A 135 5.75 -5.14 -17.87
C VAL A 135 4.71 -4.93 -16.76
N TYR A 136 5.15 -4.48 -15.58
CA TYR A 136 4.24 -4.16 -14.47
C TYR A 136 3.24 -3.06 -14.85
N VAL A 137 3.67 -1.95 -15.44
CA VAL A 137 2.80 -0.83 -15.80
C VAL A 137 1.75 -1.23 -16.86
N LEU A 138 2.09 -2.17 -17.76
CA LEU A 138 1.17 -2.63 -18.81
C LEU A 138 0.20 -3.72 -18.33
N PHE A 139 0.70 -4.69 -17.56
CA PHE A 139 -0.04 -5.92 -17.26
C PHE A 139 -0.46 -6.06 -15.80
N SER A 140 0.08 -5.25 -14.89
CA SER A 140 -0.27 -5.36 -13.47
C SER A 140 -1.72 -5.02 -13.25
N ARG A 141 -2.46 -5.90 -12.57
CA ARG A 141 -3.81 -5.58 -12.12
C ARG A 141 -3.83 -4.36 -11.20
N TYR A 142 -2.78 -4.06 -10.45
CA TYR A 142 -2.77 -2.92 -9.51
C TYR A 142 -2.80 -1.56 -10.22
N MET A 143 -2.52 -1.51 -11.53
CA MET A 143 -2.72 -0.29 -12.31
C MET A 143 -4.20 0.04 -12.54
N VAL A 144 -5.10 -0.93 -12.32
CA VAL A 144 -6.54 -0.79 -12.59
C VAL A 144 -7.40 -1.22 -11.41
N ILE A 145 -7.10 -2.36 -10.78
CA ILE A 145 -7.91 -3.04 -9.79
C ILE A 145 -7.14 -3.16 -8.46
N ASN A 146 -7.58 -2.42 -7.46
CA ASN A 146 -7.02 -2.41 -6.11
C ASN A 146 -8.05 -2.96 -5.11
N SER A 147 -7.77 -4.15 -4.58
CA SER A 147 -8.56 -4.80 -3.54
C SER A 147 -8.00 -4.43 -2.17
N LEU A 148 -8.83 -3.85 -1.32
CA LEU A 148 -8.45 -3.46 0.04
C LEU A 148 -9.19 -4.29 1.08
N ARG A 149 -8.50 -4.58 2.19
CA ARG A 149 -9.07 -5.23 3.37
C ARG A 149 -8.86 -4.37 4.61
N LEU A 150 -9.76 -4.44 5.57
CA LEU A 150 -9.58 -3.83 6.87
C LEU A 150 -8.50 -4.60 7.65
N LEU A 151 -7.54 -3.87 8.21
CA LEU A 151 -6.42 -4.45 8.96
C LEU A 151 -6.85 -5.08 10.29
#